data_AF-A0A7S2TB94-F1
#
_entry.id   AF-A0A7S2TB94-F1
#
_cell.length_a   1.000
_cell.length_b   1.000
_cell.length_c   1.000
_cell.angle_alpha   90.00
_cell.angle_beta   90.00
_cell.angle_gamma   90.00
#
_symmetry.space_group_name_H-M   'P 1'
#
loop_
_entity.id
_entity.type
_entity.pdbx_description
1 polymer ?
#
loop_
_entity_poly.entity_id
_entity_poly.type
_entity_poly.pdbx_seq_one_letter_code
_entity_poly.pdbx_strand_id
1 'polypeptide(L)'
;GGDVQPKRDLTRYVKWPKFVQVQRKKKILLLRLKVPPSLNQFKNTADKSVAAQTFKLLKKYQPETKKERKERLLQLAKEGGKQSGKAPHFVKCGMNFVTKLIESKRAKLVLIAHDCEPMELLCWMPALCKAKDIPYMIIKGKSRLGQVVNKDQ
;
A
#
# COMPACT_ATOMS: atom_id res chain seq x y z
N GLY A 1 -28.39 -27.37 40.02
CA GLY A 1 -27.25 -26.53 39.62
C GLY A 1 -26.18 -26.50 40.68
N GLY A 2 -25.67 -27.66 41.10
CA GLY A 2 -24.60 -27.80 42.09
C GLY A 2 -23.29 -28.36 41.51
N ASP A 3 -23.31 -28.83 40.26
CA ASP A 3 -22.13 -29.40 39.60
C ASP A 3 -21.26 -28.32 38.93
N VAL A 4 -19.95 -28.59 38.85
CA VAL A 4 -18.98 -27.73 38.17
C VAL A 4 -19.32 -27.64 36.69
N GLN A 5 -19.43 -26.40 36.18
CA GLN A 5 -19.76 -26.19 34.77
C GLN A 5 -18.64 -26.69 33.83
N PRO A 6 -18.98 -27.21 32.64
CA PRO A 6 -18.01 -27.61 31.65
C PRO A 6 -17.24 -26.39 31.12
N LYS A 7 -16.01 -26.62 30.62
CA LYS A 7 -15.25 -25.58 29.93
C LYS A 7 -16.02 -25.11 28.69
N ARG A 8 -16.15 -23.79 28.54
CA ARG A 8 -16.82 -23.13 27.42
C ARG A 8 -15.85 -22.19 26.72
N ASP A 9 -16.15 -21.82 25.47
CA ASP A 9 -15.42 -20.75 24.80
C ASP A 9 -15.73 -19.41 25.49
N LEU A 10 -14.73 -18.89 26.21
CA LEU A 10 -14.81 -17.61 26.91
C LEU A 10 -14.20 -16.46 26.09
N THR A 11 -13.72 -16.67 24.86
CA THR A 11 -13.00 -15.65 24.05
C THR A 11 -13.75 -14.32 23.95
N ARG A 12 -15.08 -14.33 23.91
CA ARG A 12 -15.91 -13.12 23.90
C ARG A 12 -15.97 -12.39 25.25
N TYR A 13 -15.90 -13.13 26.36
CA TYR A 13 -16.06 -12.65 27.74
C TYR A 13 -14.73 -12.39 28.44
N VAL A 14 -13.61 -12.84 27.85
CA VAL A 14 -12.26 -12.55 28.33
C VAL A 14 -12.02 -11.04 28.37
N LYS A 15 -11.40 -10.57 29.45
CA LYS A 15 -10.87 -9.22 29.55
C LYS A 15 -9.65 -9.06 28.64
N TRP A 16 -9.92 -8.65 27.40
CA TRP A 16 -8.87 -8.46 26.38
C TRP A 16 -7.83 -7.39 26.81
N PRO A 17 -6.55 -7.53 26.40
CA PRO A 17 -5.54 -6.48 26.58
C PRO A 17 -5.99 -5.13 26.00
N LYS A 18 -5.54 -4.02 26.61
CA LYS A 18 -6.00 -2.65 26.26
C LYS A 18 -5.89 -2.34 24.76
N PHE A 19 -4.80 -2.72 24.09
CA PHE A 19 -4.61 -2.44 22.66
C PHE A 19 -5.66 -3.11 21.77
N VAL A 20 -6.05 -4.36 22.08
CA VAL A 20 -7.12 -5.07 21.36
C VAL A 20 -8.45 -4.35 21.54
N GLN A 21 -8.73 -3.89 22.77
CA GLN A 21 -9.95 -3.12 23.05
C GLN A 21 -9.98 -1.81 22.26
N VAL A 22 -8.88 -1.06 22.24
CA VAL A 22 -8.77 0.22 21.51
C VAL A 22 -8.93 0.01 20.01
N GLN A 23 -8.28 -0.98 19.42
CA GLN A 23 -8.40 -1.30 17.99
C GLN A 23 -9.84 -1.68 17.60
N ARG A 24 -10.51 -2.50 18.42
CA ARG A 24 -11.92 -2.89 18.22
C ARG A 24 -12.86 -1.68 18.34
N LYS A 25 -12.70 -0.87 19.40
CA LYS A 25 -13.48 0.36 19.62
C LYS A 25 -13.30 1.36 18.48
N LYS A 26 -12.06 1.59 18.01
CA LYS A 26 -11.74 2.45 16.85
C LYS A 26 -12.50 2.00 15.60
N LYS A 27 -12.48 0.71 15.30
CA LYS A 27 -13.21 0.15 14.13
C LYS A 27 -14.72 0.32 14.25
N ILE A 28 -15.30 0.07 15.42
CA ILE A 28 -16.74 0.27 15.65
C ILE A 28 -17.11 1.75 15.50
N LEU A 29 -16.30 2.64 16.06
CA LEU A 29 -16.53 4.08 15.98
C LEU A 29 -16.57 4.57 14.52
N LEU A 30 -15.61 4.14 13.70
CA LEU A 30 -15.56 4.48 12.26
C LEU A 30 -16.76 3.93 11.46
N LEU A 31 -17.35 2.82 11.89
CA LEU A 31 -18.56 2.28 11.25
C LEU A 31 -19.84 3.02 11.68
N ARG A 32 -19.85 3.56 12.91
CA ARG A 32 -21.03 4.22 13.49
C ARG A 32 -21.10 5.71 13.13
N LEU A 33 -19.94 6.36 13.00
CA LEU A 33 -19.87 7.75 12.59
C LEU A 33 -20.08 7.87 11.08
N LYS A 34 -20.70 8.98 10.65
CA LYS A 34 -20.78 9.32 9.23
C LYS A 34 -19.39 9.73 8.74
N VAL A 35 -18.84 8.95 7.82
CA VAL A 35 -17.50 9.20 7.26
C VAL A 35 -17.62 10.16 6.07
N PRO A 36 -16.81 11.24 6.01
CA PRO A 36 -16.76 12.14 4.86
C PRO A 36 -16.45 11.40 3.55
N PRO A 37 -16.97 11.85 2.39
CA PRO A 37 -16.77 11.17 1.10
C PRO A 37 -15.30 11.03 0.71
N SER A 38 -14.47 12.03 1.04
CA SER A 38 -13.02 12.01 0.79
C SER A 38 -12.27 10.89 1.53
N LEU A 39 -12.81 10.41 2.65
CA LEU A 39 -12.26 9.26 3.38
C LEU A 39 -12.96 7.97 2.98
N ASN A 40 -14.27 8.03 2.71
CA ASN A 40 -15.06 6.88 2.33
C ASN A 40 -14.64 6.29 0.97
N GLN A 41 -13.99 7.06 0.08
CA GLN A 41 -13.43 6.54 -1.17
C GLN A 41 -12.46 5.36 -0.95
N PHE A 42 -11.73 5.33 0.17
CA PHE A 42 -10.78 4.24 0.48
C PHE A 42 -11.46 2.95 0.94
N LYS A 43 -12.75 3.00 1.29
CA LYS A 43 -13.55 1.80 1.55
C LYS A 43 -13.85 1.04 0.26
N ASN A 44 -13.93 1.76 -0.86
CA ASN A 44 -14.21 1.21 -2.19
C ASN A 44 -12.88 0.90 -2.89
N THR A 45 -12.46 -0.35 -2.79
CA THR A 45 -11.19 -0.82 -3.36
C THR A 45 -11.44 -1.69 -4.59
N ALA A 46 -10.44 -1.80 -5.46
CA ALA A 46 -10.47 -2.70 -6.61
C ALA A 46 -10.70 -4.17 -6.23
N ASP A 47 -11.36 -4.88 -7.15
CA ASP A 47 -11.64 -6.31 -7.00
C ASP A 47 -10.38 -7.16 -6.97
N LYS A 48 -10.50 -8.34 -6.35
CA LYS A 48 -9.39 -9.28 -6.18
C LYS A 48 -8.79 -9.71 -7.52
N SER A 49 -9.62 -9.91 -8.54
CA SER A 49 -9.20 -10.32 -9.89
C SER A 49 -8.36 -9.24 -10.57
N VAL A 50 -8.86 -8.01 -10.59
CA VAL A 50 -8.17 -6.84 -11.16
C VAL A 50 -6.86 -6.60 -10.43
N ALA A 51 -6.87 -6.59 -9.10
CA ALA A 51 -5.67 -6.42 -8.30
C ALA A 51 -4.63 -7.50 -8.61
N ALA A 52 -5.03 -8.78 -8.74
CA ALA A 52 -4.11 -9.86 -9.07
C ALA A 52 -3.46 -9.68 -10.45
N GLN A 53 -4.23 -9.26 -11.47
CA GLN A 53 -3.69 -8.94 -12.80
C GLN A 53 -2.71 -7.78 -12.75
N THR A 54 -3.03 -6.71 -12.02
CA THR A 54 -2.13 -5.56 -11.83
C THR A 54 -0.83 -5.98 -11.16
N PHE A 55 -0.88 -6.80 -10.11
CA PHE A 55 0.34 -7.28 -9.43
C PHE A 55 1.19 -8.19 -10.32
N LYS A 56 0.57 -9.02 -11.19
CA LYS A 56 1.32 -9.80 -12.20
C LYS A 56 2.10 -8.89 -13.14
N LEU A 57 1.50 -7.81 -13.62
CA LEU A 57 2.17 -6.81 -14.47
C LEU A 57 3.32 -6.13 -13.72
N LEU A 58 3.08 -5.68 -12.48
CA LEU A 58 4.08 -4.98 -11.68
C LEU A 58 5.28 -5.83 -11.30
N LYS A 59 5.12 -7.16 -11.20
CA LYS A 59 6.22 -8.08 -10.91
C LYS A 59 7.35 -8.00 -11.96
N LYS A 60 7.04 -7.66 -13.21
CA LYS A 60 8.05 -7.44 -14.26
C LYS A 60 8.86 -6.15 -14.07
N TYR A 61 8.28 -5.15 -13.41
CA TYR A 61 8.85 -3.81 -13.26
C TYR A 61 9.34 -3.54 -11.82
N GLN A 62 9.67 -4.59 -11.06
CA GLN A 62 10.16 -4.42 -9.70
C GLN A 62 11.48 -3.65 -9.68
N PRO A 63 11.70 -2.76 -8.69
CA PRO A 63 12.99 -2.12 -8.52
C PRO A 63 14.04 -3.11 -8.00
N GLU A 64 15.30 -2.86 -8.36
CA GLU A 64 16.46 -3.64 -7.94
C GLU A 64 16.51 -3.83 -6.42
N THR A 65 16.89 -5.02 -5.97
CA THR A 65 17.20 -5.24 -4.56
C THR A 65 18.50 -4.53 -4.16
N LYS A 66 18.72 -4.32 -2.85
CA LYS A 66 19.97 -3.72 -2.36
C LYS A 66 21.22 -4.53 -2.78
N LYS A 67 21.09 -5.85 -2.90
CA LYS A 67 22.17 -6.77 -3.33
C LYS A 67 22.47 -6.59 -4.82
N GLU A 68 21.45 -6.70 -5.67
CA GLU A 68 21.55 -6.48 -7.12
C GLU A 68 22.12 -5.09 -7.43
N ARG A 69 21.64 -4.07 -6.72
CA ARG A 69 22.16 -2.70 -6.89
C ARG A 69 23.64 -2.60 -6.56
N LYS A 70 24.10 -3.29 -5.50
CA LYS A 70 25.53 -3.32 -5.13
C LYS A 70 26.35 -4.05 -6.19
N GLU A 71 25.88 -5.19 -6.67
CA GLU A 71 26.53 -5.98 -7.73
C GLU A 71 26.64 -5.18 -9.03
N ARG A 72 25.57 -4.50 -9.44
CA ARG A 72 25.57 -3.62 -10.62
C ARG A 72 26.58 -2.48 -10.48
N LEU A 73 26.67 -1.85 -9.32
CA LEU A 73 27.64 -0.78 -9.07
C LEU A 73 29.08 -1.31 -9.11
N LEU A 74 29.34 -2.52 -8.59
CA LEU A 74 30.64 -3.16 -8.65
C LEU A 74 31.04 -3.52 -10.09
N GLN A 75 30.10 -4.01 -10.90
CA GLN A 75 30.31 -4.30 -12.32
C GLN A 75 30.61 -3.02 -13.10
N LEU A 76 29.81 -1.97 -12.92
CA LEU A 76 30.04 -0.66 -13.56
C LEU A 76 31.39 -0.05 -13.19
N ALA A 77 31.84 -0.22 -11.94
CA ALA A 77 33.14 0.24 -11.50
C ALA A 77 34.29 -0.53 -12.20
N LYS A 78 34.12 -1.84 -12.41
CA LYS A 78 35.08 -2.66 -13.17
C LYS A 78 35.13 -2.30 -14.66
N GLU A 79 34.00 -1.90 -15.23
CA GLU A 79 33.85 -1.53 -16.65
C GLU A 79 34.26 -0.07 -16.96
N GLY A 80 34.87 0.64 -15.99
CA GLY A 80 35.41 1.99 -16.21
C GLY A 80 34.34 3.08 -16.34
N GLY A 81 33.13 2.86 -15.80
CA GLY A 81 32.11 3.91 -15.67
C GLY A 81 31.31 4.23 -16.94
N LYS A 82 31.51 3.53 -18.06
CA LYS A 82 30.68 3.69 -19.26
C LYS A 82 29.35 2.97 -19.06
N GLN A 83 28.28 3.70 -18.73
CA GLN A 83 26.92 3.16 -18.72
C GLN A 83 26.44 2.90 -20.16
N SER A 84 26.71 1.71 -20.69
CA SER A 84 26.23 1.26 -21.99
C SER A 84 24.80 0.69 -21.89
N GLY A 85 23.80 1.53 -21.68
CA GLY A 85 22.41 1.06 -21.75
C GLY A 85 21.33 2.08 -21.39
N LYS A 86 20.14 1.90 -21.99
CA LYS A 86 18.92 2.62 -21.60
C LYS A 86 18.58 2.31 -20.14
N ALA A 87 18.28 3.32 -19.34
CA ALA A 87 17.96 3.14 -17.93
C ALA A 87 16.77 2.18 -17.75
N PRO A 88 16.84 1.21 -16.81
CA PRO A 88 15.79 0.23 -16.63
C PRO A 88 14.48 0.90 -16.19
N HIS A 89 13.37 0.45 -16.76
CA HIS A 89 12.04 0.87 -16.35
C HIS A 89 11.63 0.10 -15.11
N PHE A 90 11.34 0.81 -14.02
CA PHE A 90 10.88 0.22 -12.77
C PHE A 90 9.75 1.04 -12.17
N VAL A 91 8.93 0.40 -11.35
CA VAL A 91 7.84 1.01 -10.61
C VAL A 91 8.41 2.05 -9.65
N LYS A 92 7.90 3.26 -9.78
CA LYS A 92 8.30 4.38 -8.96
C LYS A 92 7.47 4.39 -7.68
N CYS A 93 8.14 4.47 -6.53
CA CYS A 93 7.52 4.36 -5.21
C CYS A 93 7.82 5.58 -4.33
N GLY A 94 6.98 5.78 -3.31
CA GLY A 94 7.12 6.86 -2.34
C GLY A 94 6.26 8.07 -2.68
N MET A 95 5.60 8.64 -1.68
CA MET A 95 4.61 9.70 -1.82
C MET A 95 5.18 10.90 -2.60
N ASN A 96 6.28 11.49 -2.14
CA ASN A 96 6.89 12.69 -2.76
C ASN A 96 7.37 12.48 -4.20
N PHE A 97 7.68 11.23 -4.58
CA PHE A 97 8.13 10.93 -5.92
C PHE A 97 6.94 10.70 -6.85
N VAL A 98 5.91 10.00 -6.35
CA VAL A 98 4.67 9.78 -7.10
C VAL A 98 3.93 11.10 -7.34
N THR A 99 3.87 12.02 -6.37
CA THR A 99 3.25 13.34 -6.56
C THR A 99 3.89 14.11 -7.70
N LYS A 100 5.21 14.21 -7.71
CA LYS A 100 5.96 14.88 -8.79
C LYS A 100 5.68 14.26 -10.15
N LEU A 101 5.50 12.94 -10.23
CA LEU A 101 5.14 12.26 -11.48
C LEU A 101 3.71 12.53 -11.93
N ILE A 102 2.78 12.72 -11.00
CA ILE A 102 1.40 13.06 -11.33
C ILE A 102 1.31 14.53 -11.78
N GLU A 103 1.99 15.43 -11.08
CA GLU A 103 2.06 16.86 -11.44
C GLU A 103 2.69 17.08 -12.81
N SER A 104 3.77 16.35 -13.12
CA SER A 104 4.43 16.37 -14.44
C SER A 104 3.70 15.56 -15.51
N LYS A 105 2.54 14.96 -15.21
CA LYS A 105 1.77 14.08 -16.11
C LYS A 105 2.57 12.92 -16.73
N ARG A 106 3.62 12.45 -16.04
CA ARG A 106 4.46 11.33 -16.48
C ARG A 106 3.94 9.97 -16.00
N ALA A 107 3.11 9.96 -14.95
CA ALA A 107 2.49 8.75 -14.44
C ALA A 107 1.37 8.28 -15.38
N LYS A 108 1.41 7.00 -15.78
CA LYS A 108 0.35 6.37 -16.59
C LYS A 108 -0.76 5.75 -15.75
N LEU A 109 -0.43 5.25 -14.57
CA LEU A 109 -1.34 4.61 -13.63
C LEU A 109 -0.80 4.81 -12.21
N VAL A 110 -1.67 5.16 -11.27
CA VAL A 110 -1.31 5.33 -9.85
C VAL A 110 -2.05 4.31 -8.99
N LEU A 111 -1.31 3.60 -8.14
CA LEU A 111 -1.89 2.66 -7.18
C LEU A 111 -1.80 3.24 -5.77
N ILE A 112 -2.93 3.26 -5.08
CA ILE A 112 -3.07 3.88 -3.76
C ILE A 112 -3.49 2.80 -2.77
N ALA A 113 -2.83 2.73 -1.61
CA ALA A 113 -3.22 1.82 -0.55
C ALA A 113 -4.45 2.34 0.21
N HIS A 114 -5.35 1.45 0.62
CA HIS A 114 -6.52 1.80 1.44
C HIS A 114 -6.24 1.96 2.95
N ASP A 115 -5.13 1.41 3.43
CA ASP A 115 -4.82 1.15 4.85
C ASP A 115 -3.58 1.91 5.31
N CYS A 116 -3.37 3.13 4.79
CA CYS A 116 -2.33 4.01 5.28
C CYS A 116 -2.76 4.67 6.59
N GLU A 117 -1.86 4.61 7.56
CA GLU A 117 -1.95 5.33 8.83
C GLU A 117 -0.72 6.24 8.90
N PRO A 118 -0.87 7.57 8.94
CA PRO A 118 -2.09 8.40 8.89
C PRO A 118 -2.74 8.50 7.48
N MET A 119 -4.07 8.61 7.42
CA MET A 119 -4.83 8.61 6.15
C MET A 119 -4.83 9.98 5.46
N GLU A 120 -4.55 11.04 6.22
CA GLU A 120 -4.38 12.41 5.76
C GLU A 120 -3.31 12.54 4.67
N LEU A 121 -2.30 11.66 4.72
CA LEU A 121 -1.21 11.60 3.73
C LEU A 121 -1.70 11.23 2.33
N LEU A 122 -2.76 10.43 2.22
CA LEU A 122 -3.27 9.97 0.93
C LEU A 122 -4.63 10.56 0.56
N CYS A 123 -5.32 11.23 1.48
CA CYS A 123 -6.68 11.74 1.27
C CYS A 123 -6.81 12.60 0.00
N TRP A 124 -5.80 13.42 -0.30
CA TRP A 124 -5.76 14.32 -1.45
C TRP A 124 -5.24 13.67 -2.75
N MET A 125 -4.63 12.48 -2.69
CA MET A 125 -4.03 11.82 -3.86
C MET A 125 -5.06 11.47 -4.95
N PRO A 126 -6.22 10.86 -4.64
CA PRO A 126 -7.26 10.61 -5.64
C PRO A 126 -7.76 11.87 -6.32
N ALA A 127 -7.93 12.96 -5.55
CA ALA A 127 -8.37 14.25 -6.08
C ALA A 127 -7.31 14.84 -7.04
N LEU A 128 -6.04 14.74 -6.67
CA LEU A 128 -4.91 15.19 -7.50
C LEU A 128 -4.79 14.37 -8.80
N CYS A 129 -4.98 13.05 -8.73
CA CYS A 129 -5.00 12.19 -9.92
C CYS A 129 -6.15 12.56 -10.87
N LYS A 130 -7.35 12.79 -10.31
CA LYS A 130 -8.52 13.21 -11.09
C LYS A 130 -8.33 14.59 -11.74
N ALA A 131 -7.74 15.56 -11.04
CA ALA A 131 -7.47 16.89 -11.57
C ALA A 131 -6.42 16.92 -12.70
N LYS A 132 -5.56 15.89 -12.77
CA LYS A 132 -4.53 15.76 -13.81
C LYS A 132 -4.89 14.76 -14.91
N ASP A 133 -6.10 14.20 -14.89
CA ASP A 133 -6.61 13.17 -15.81
C ASP A 133 -5.75 11.90 -15.84
N ILE A 134 -5.21 11.49 -14.68
CA ILE A 134 -4.43 10.26 -14.55
C ILE A 134 -5.28 9.17 -13.88
N PRO A 135 -5.40 7.97 -14.48
CA PRO A 135 -6.15 6.89 -13.89
C PRO A 135 -5.47 6.40 -12.60
N TYR A 136 -6.28 6.18 -11.56
CA TYR A 136 -5.82 5.66 -10.28
C TYR A 136 -6.68 4.49 -9.83
N MET A 137 -6.10 3.64 -8.98
CA MET A 137 -6.79 2.49 -8.41
C MET A 137 -6.44 2.34 -6.93
N ILE A 138 -7.47 2.16 -6.09
CA ILE A 138 -7.29 1.92 -4.65
C ILE A 138 -7.20 0.41 -4.42
N ILE A 139 -6.12 -0.06 -3.81
CA ILE A 139 -5.83 -1.47 -3.55
C ILE A 139 -5.90 -1.78 -2.06
N LYS A 140 -6.40 -2.99 -1.75
CA LYS A 140 -6.33 -3.55 -0.39
C LYS A 140 -4.91 -3.99 -0.01
N GLY A 141 -4.38 -3.40 1.06
CA GLY A 141 -3.16 -3.82 1.73
C GLY A 141 -1.92 -3.08 1.25
N LYS A 142 -1.44 -2.14 2.06
CA LYS A 142 -0.18 -1.42 1.83
C LYS A 142 1.01 -2.38 1.76
N SER A 143 0.96 -3.46 2.55
CA SER A 143 2.00 -4.50 2.58
C SER A 143 2.15 -5.20 1.23
N ARG A 144 1.06 -5.35 0.45
CA ARG A 144 1.14 -5.96 -0.90
C ARG A 144 1.86 -5.05 -1.89
N LEU A 145 1.67 -3.73 -1.77
CA LEU A 145 2.44 -2.76 -2.56
C LEU A 145 3.91 -2.72 -2.11
N GLY A 146 4.17 -2.85 -0.81
CA GLY A 146 5.53 -2.97 -0.25
C GLY A 146 6.31 -4.15 -0.83
N GLN A 147 5.67 -5.32 -0.94
CA GLN A 147 6.26 -6.53 -1.53
C GLN A 147 6.68 -6.34 -3.00
N VAL A 148 5.96 -5.53 -3.78
CA VAL A 148 6.36 -5.22 -5.17
C VAL A 148 7.68 -4.44 -5.19
N VAL A 149 7.92 -3.61 -4.19
CA VAL A 149 9.02 -2.64 -4.14
C VAL A 149 10.19 -3.17 -3.31
N ASN A 150 10.12 -4.40 -2.78
CA ASN A 150 11.10 -4.97 -1.86
C ASN A 150 11.34 -4.09 -0.62
N LYS A 151 10.25 -3.51 -0.09
CA LYS A 151 10.26 -2.69 1.13
C LYS A 151 9.17 -3.15 2.09
N ASP A 152 9.53 -3.27 3.37
CA ASP A 152 8.58 -3.52 4.44
C ASP A 152 7.91 -2.21 4.89
N GLN A 153 6.60 -2.25 5.13
CA GLN A 153 5.74 -1.11 5.52
C GLN A 153 4.81 -1.45 6.68
#